data_AF-A0A9P5ZPM7-F1
#
_entry.id   AF-A0A9P5ZPM7-F1
#
_cell.length_a   1.000
_cell.length_b   1.000
_cell.length_c   1.000
_cell.angle_alpha   90.00
_cell.angle_beta   90.00
_cell.angle_gamma   90.00
#
_symmetry.space_group_name_H-M   'P 1'
#
loop_
_entity.id
_entity.type
_entity.pdbx_description
1 polymer ?
#
loop_
_entity_poly.entity_id
_entity_poly.type
_entity_poly.pdbx_seq_one_letter_code
_entity_poly.pdbx_strand_id
1 'polypeptide(L)'
;MPFLQSNPADLPGNQSKLQNIQQLKEKWVCNKGTDSCVGNACYVDPDGKHMALSHEMLDCWALAMLQGEAVATLQSPPNHHLFPGKGASHPSILKHHLEAKQAVKVNNPLSTINLSFPPNFVGPNGAPDPLHTDTASTSFLPPYRDAGPDMNITTFYETYNLGPSVLNKLMHHAFKEVQHLQYISKAELCKMEFSFGEVAAICDAMFL
;
A
#
# COMPACT_ATOMS: atom_id res chain seq x y z
N MET A 1 -19.20 -30.27 -19.27
CA MET A 1 -19.13 -29.78 -17.87
C MET A 1 -18.93 -28.28 -17.92
N PRO A 2 -19.99 -27.45 -17.83
CA PRO A 2 -19.85 -26.00 -17.83
C PRO A 2 -19.24 -25.56 -16.49
N PHE A 3 -18.17 -24.77 -16.53
CA PHE A 3 -17.62 -24.09 -15.36
C PHE A 3 -18.64 -23.02 -14.93
N LEU A 4 -19.25 -23.20 -13.76
CA LEU A 4 -20.01 -22.13 -13.11
C LEU A 4 -19.03 -21.02 -12.78
N GLN A 5 -19.10 -19.95 -13.56
CA GLN A 5 -18.31 -18.75 -13.39
C GLN A 5 -18.85 -18.03 -12.16
N SER A 6 -18.33 -18.40 -10.98
CA SER A 6 -18.68 -17.77 -9.72
C SER A 6 -18.34 -16.28 -9.81
N ASN A 7 -19.33 -15.42 -9.55
CA ASN A 7 -19.07 -14.00 -9.46
C ASN A 7 -18.05 -13.75 -8.35
N PRO A 8 -17.05 -12.88 -8.56
CA PRO A 8 -16.07 -12.56 -7.51
C PRO A 8 -16.72 -11.95 -6.26
N ALA A 9 -17.98 -11.51 -6.35
CA ALA A 9 -18.80 -11.06 -5.22
C ALA A 9 -19.17 -12.17 -4.23
N ASP A 10 -19.17 -13.44 -4.63
CA ASP A 10 -19.65 -14.57 -3.80
C ASP A 10 -18.54 -15.24 -2.98
N LEU A 11 -17.35 -14.67 -2.94
CA LEU A 11 -16.29 -15.18 -2.08
C LEU A 11 -16.71 -15.01 -0.60
N PRO A 12 -16.53 -16.04 0.24
CA PRO A 12 -16.96 -15.98 1.65
C PRO A 12 -16.34 -14.80 2.40
N GLY A 13 -15.08 -14.44 2.07
CA GLY A 13 -14.43 -13.27 2.64
C GLY A 13 -15.11 -11.94 2.29
N ASN A 14 -15.66 -11.82 1.07
CA ASN A 14 -16.39 -10.62 0.65
C ASN A 14 -17.73 -10.50 1.39
N GLN A 15 -18.43 -11.62 1.58
CA GLN A 15 -19.66 -11.65 2.36
C GLN A 15 -19.41 -11.28 3.83
N SER A 16 -18.38 -11.85 4.46
CA SER A 16 -18.00 -11.51 5.84
C SER A 16 -17.56 -10.05 5.97
N LYS A 17 -16.82 -9.50 5.00
CA LYS A 17 -16.47 -8.08 4.97
C LYS A 17 -17.72 -7.21 4.93
N LEU A 18 -18.67 -7.50 4.04
CA LEU A 18 -19.92 -6.74 3.90
C LEU A 18 -20.75 -6.79 5.19
N GLN A 19 -20.84 -7.96 5.83
CA GLN A 19 -21.50 -8.10 7.13
C GLN A 19 -20.83 -7.24 8.21
N ASN A 20 -19.50 -7.25 8.29
CA ASN A 20 -18.75 -6.40 9.24
C ASN A 20 -19.01 -4.90 8.99
N ILE A 21 -19.02 -4.45 7.73
CA ILE A 21 -19.35 -3.06 7.38
C ILE A 21 -20.75 -2.70 7.86
N GLN A 22 -21.73 -3.58 7.65
CA GLN A 22 -23.10 -3.36 8.08
C GLN A 22 -23.18 -3.23 9.61
N GLN A 23 -22.56 -4.16 10.34
CA GLN A 23 -22.51 -4.10 11.81
C GLN A 23 -21.83 -2.82 12.32
N LEU A 24 -20.74 -2.37 11.68
CA LEU A 24 -20.07 -1.12 12.04
C LEU A 24 -20.97 0.09 11.80
N LYS A 25 -21.68 0.15 10.67
CA LYS A 25 -22.63 1.24 10.38
C LYS A 25 -23.76 1.29 11.38
N GLU A 26 -24.33 0.15 11.74
CA GLU A 26 -25.41 0.06 12.74
C GLU A 26 -24.93 0.43 14.14
N LYS A 27 -23.72 0.02 14.52
CA LYS A 27 -23.16 0.29 15.84
C LYS A 27 -22.77 1.75 16.04
N TRP A 28 -22.21 2.38 15.01
CA TRP A 28 -21.59 3.70 15.08
C TRP A 28 -22.42 4.80 14.42
N VAL A 29 -23.75 4.64 14.35
CA VAL A 29 -24.66 5.72 13.91
C VAL A 29 -24.44 6.96 14.77
N CYS A 30 -24.21 8.10 14.12
CA CYS A 30 -23.98 9.34 14.85
C CYS A 30 -25.30 9.84 15.47
N ASN A 31 -25.34 9.87 16.81
CA ASN A 31 -26.49 10.41 17.55
C ASN A 31 -26.42 11.92 17.76
N LYS A 32 -25.29 12.56 17.43
CA LYS A 32 -25.22 14.02 17.42
C LYS A 32 -25.86 14.54 16.15
N GLY A 33 -26.76 15.52 16.29
CA GLY A 33 -27.40 16.19 15.17
C GLY A 33 -26.38 16.79 14.19
N THR A 34 -26.88 17.16 13.00
CA THR A 34 -26.10 17.66 11.85
C THR A 34 -25.17 18.83 12.17
N ASP A 35 -25.39 19.52 13.30
CA ASP A 35 -24.62 20.70 13.69
C ASP A 35 -23.19 20.39 14.16
N SER A 36 -22.85 19.11 14.42
CA SER A 36 -21.52 18.76 14.96
C SER A 36 -20.83 17.54 14.35
N CYS A 37 -21.53 16.68 13.59
CA CYS A 37 -20.91 15.61 12.79
C CYS A 37 -21.52 15.62 11.38
N VAL A 38 -20.67 15.63 10.34
CA VAL A 38 -21.10 15.61 8.93
C VAL A 38 -21.42 14.19 8.46
N GLY A 39 -20.92 13.17 9.16
CA GLY A 39 -21.08 11.76 8.78
C GLY A 39 -22.31 11.09 9.40
N ASN A 40 -22.90 10.15 8.66
CA ASN A 40 -23.97 9.28 9.17
C ASN A 40 -23.48 8.32 10.27
N ALA A 41 -22.19 7.96 10.22
CA ALA A 41 -21.54 7.14 11.22
C ALA A 41 -20.33 7.89 11.79
N CYS A 42 -20.19 7.94 13.11
CA CYS A 42 -19.07 8.57 13.80
C CYS A 42 -18.55 7.62 14.89
N TYR A 43 -17.23 7.40 14.93
CA TYR A 43 -16.55 6.77 16.05
C TYR A 43 -16.42 7.78 17.18
N VAL A 44 -16.64 7.35 18.42
CA VAL A 44 -16.50 8.20 19.60
C VAL A 44 -15.29 7.71 20.39
N ASP A 45 -14.25 8.54 20.43
CA ASP A 45 -13.07 8.31 21.24
C ASP A 45 -13.44 8.29 22.73
N PRO A 46 -12.63 7.65 23.60
CA PRO A 46 -12.84 7.69 25.05
C PRO A 46 -12.87 9.11 25.62
N ASP A 47 -12.24 10.07 24.96
CA ASP A 47 -12.30 11.50 25.29
C ASP A 47 -13.61 12.19 24.86
N GLY A 48 -14.56 11.45 24.29
CA GLY A 48 -15.84 11.95 23.79
C GLY A 48 -15.75 12.72 22.47
N LYS A 49 -14.58 12.70 21.81
CA LYS A 49 -14.38 13.30 20.49
C LYS A 49 -15.03 12.42 19.43
N HIS A 50 -15.81 13.04 18.54
CA HIS A 50 -16.40 12.35 17.40
C HIS A 50 -15.46 12.42 16.21
N MET A 51 -15.29 11.29 15.54
CA MET A 51 -14.58 11.17 14.27
C MET A 51 -15.53 10.57 13.24
N ALA A 52 -15.83 11.31 12.17
CA ALA A 52 -16.69 10.83 11.10
C ALA A 52 -16.02 9.65 10.38
N LEU A 53 -16.76 8.54 10.23
CA LEU A 53 -16.28 7.34 9.56
C LEU A 53 -16.59 7.43 8.06
N SER A 54 -15.54 7.56 7.24
CA SER A 54 -15.66 7.46 5.79
C SER A 54 -15.90 6.01 5.35
N HIS A 55 -16.30 5.83 4.09
CA HIS A 55 -16.43 4.48 3.50
C HIS A 55 -15.11 3.71 3.57
N GLU A 56 -13.99 4.38 3.27
CA GLU A 56 -12.64 3.80 3.31
C GLU A 56 -12.24 3.34 4.72
N MET A 57 -12.59 4.13 5.75
CA MET A 57 -12.34 3.75 7.14
C MET A 57 -13.15 2.52 7.56
N LEU A 58 -14.42 2.45 7.16
CA LEU A 58 -15.28 1.29 7.42
C LEU A 58 -14.78 0.04 6.69
N ASP A 59 -14.34 0.18 5.45
CA ASP A 59 -13.73 -0.90 4.66
C ASP A 59 -12.46 -1.43 5.32
N CYS A 60 -11.55 -0.53 5.72
CA CYS A 60 -10.31 -0.88 6.40
C CYS A 60 -10.57 -1.61 7.72
N TRP A 61 -11.53 -1.10 8.53
CA TRP A 61 -11.92 -1.72 9.79
C TRP A 61 -12.54 -3.10 9.57
N ALA A 62 -13.47 -3.24 8.63
CA ALA A 62 -14.11 -4.51 8.31
C ALA A 62 -13.12 -5.57 7.83
N LEU A 63 -12.10 -5.19 7.06
CA LEU A 63 -11.01 -6.08 6.64
C LEU A 63 -10.13 -6.49 7.83
N ALA A 64 -9.80 -5.55 8.71
CA ALA A 64 -9.01 -5.85 9.90
C ALA A 64 -9.73 -6.83 10.85
N MET A 65 -11.07 -6.78 10.93
CA MET A 65 -11.85 -7.75 11.70
C MET A 65 -11.74 -9.18 11.15
N LEU A 66 -11.49 -9.36 9.84
CA LEU A 66 -11.26 -10.69 9.25
C LEU A 66 -9.92 -11.30 9.67
N GLN A 67 -8.97 -10.48 10.12
CA GLN A 67 -7.67 -10.94 10.63
C GLN A 67 -7.76 -11.45 12.08
N GLY A 68 -8.88 -11.19 12.75
CA GLY A 68 -9.16 -11.63 14.12
C GLY A 68 -9.29 -10.50 15.13
N GLU A 69 -9.83 -10.84 16.30
CA GLU A 69 -10.19 -9.88 17.36
C GLU A 69 -8.99 -9.14 17.96
N ALA A 70 -7.78 -9.69 17.83
CA ALA A 70 -6.55 -9.04 18.28
C ALA A 70 -6.20 -7.79 17.43
N VAL A 71 -6.64 -7.73 16.17
CA VAL A 71 -6.34 -6.63 15.25
C VAL A 71 -7.43 -5.57 15.31
N ALA A 72 -8.69 -5.98 15.18
CA ALA A 72 -9.84 -5.09 15.27
C ALA A 72 -11.09 -5.83 15.76
N THR A 73 -11.95 -5.11 16.47
CA THR A 73 -13.26 -5.61 16.91
C THR A 73 -14.34 -4.59 16.60
N LEU A 74 -15.61 -4.94 16.78
CA LEU A 74 -16.73 -4.01 16.57
C LEU A 74 -16.62 -2.73 17.42
N GLN A 75 -15.96 -2.80 18.58
CA GLN A 75 -15.76 -1.66 19.50
C GLN A 75 -14.43 -0.93 19.29
N SER A 76 -13.44 -1.60 18.70
CA SER A 76 -12.05 -1.16 18.69
C SER A 76 -11.52 -1.10 17.27
N PRO A 77 -11.25 0.11 16.72
CA PRO A 77 -10.71 0.24 15.38
C PRO A 77 -9.28 -0.31 15.28
N PRO A 78 -8.84 -0.71 14.08
CA PRO A 78 -7.47 -1.18 13.86
C PRO A 78 -6.44 -0.09 14.16
N ASN A 79 -5.22 -0.50 14.48
CA ASN A 79 -4.07 0.41 14.53
C ASN A 79 -3.61 0.74 13.11
N HIS A 80 -4.27 1.72 12.49
CA HIS A 80 -4.04 2.13 11.10
C HIS A 80 -4.02 3.66 11.02
N HIS A 81 -3.26 4.22 10.07
CA HIS A 81 -3.07 5.67 9.94
C HIS A 81 -4.38 6.44 9.68
N LEU A 82 -5.39 5.77 9.14
CA LEU A 82 -6.75 6.31 8.98
C LEU A 82 -7.47 6.55 10.32
N PHE A 83 -6.97 6.03 11.45
CA PHE A 83 -7.53 6.20 12.79
C PHE A 83 -6.57 6.99 13.71
N PRO A 84 -6.42 8.31 13.50
CA PRO A 84 -5.54 9.17 14.30
C PRO A 84 -6.16 9.45 15.68
N GLY A 85 -6.08 8.49 16.59
CA GLY A 85 -6.67 8.62 17.93
C GLY A 85 -6.10 7.65 18.95
N LYS A 86 -5.69 6.45 18.52
CA LYS A 86 -4.84 5.59 19.33
C LYS A 86 -3.42 6.07 19.11
N GLY A 87 -2.89 6.83 20.07
CA GLY A 87 -1.48 7.24 20.08
C GLY A 87 -0.65 6.07 19.57
N ALA A 88 0.07 6.29 18.47
CA ALA A 88 0.83 5.29 17.76
C ALA A 88 1.95 4.74 18.65
N SER A 89 1.59 4.01 19.69
CA SER A 89 2.40 2.93 20.19
C SER A 89 2.29 1.90 19.09
N HIS A 90 3.19 2.01 18.11
CA HIS A 90 3.63 0.86 17.36
C HIS A 90 3.59 -0.33 18.33
N PRO A 91 2.92 -1.45 18.01
CA PRO A 91 3.40 -2.72 18.52
C PRO A 91 4.79 -2.83 17.92
N SER A 92 5.76 -2.20 18.58
CA SER A 92 7.15 -2.24 18.22
C SER A 92 7.39 -3.72 18.06
N ILE A 93 7.92 -4.14 16.93
CA ILE A 93 8.36 -5.52 16.72
C ILE A 93 9.16 -6.01 17.94
N LEU A 94 9.80 -5.08 18.67
CA LEU A 94 10.35 -5.22 20.02
C LEU A 94 9.44 -5.88 21.08
N LYS A 95 8.15 -5.58 21.20
CA LYS A 95 7.25 -6.19 22.20
C LYS A 95 6.98 -7.66 21.87
N HIS A 96 6.71 -7.97 20.60
CA HIS A 96 6.62 -9.35 20.14
C HIS A 96 7.94 -10.10 20.34
N HIS A 97 9.09 -9.45 20.10
CA HIS A 97 10.40 -10.03 20.41
C HIS A 97 10.63 -10.24 21.90
N LEU A 98 10.13 -9.37 22.77
CA LEU A 98 10.27 -9.47 24.22
C LEU A 98 9.43 -10.61 24.79
N GLU A 99 8.18 -10.74 24.34
CA GLU A 99 7.29 -11.84 24.72
C GLU A 99 7.79 -13.19 24.17
N ALA A 100 8.28 -13.22 22.93
CA ALA A 100 8.92 -14.41 22.36
C ALA A 100 10.20 -14.81 23.13
N LYS A 101 10.98 -13.84 23.62
CA LYS A 101 12.16 -14.13 24.47
C LYS A 101 11.79 -14.63 25.87
N GLN A 102 10.63 -14.24 26.41
CA GLN A 102 10.17 -14.73 27.72
C GLN A 102 9.52 -16.12 27.65
N ALA A 103 8.97 -16.50 26.49
CA ALA A 103 8.36 -17.82 26.27
C ALA A 103 9.38 -18.96 26.06
N VAL A 104 10.69 -18.68 25.87
CA VAL A 104 11.74 -19.70 25.64
C VAL A 104 12.39 -20.19 26.94
N LYS A 105 11.70 -20.07 28.08
CA LYS A 105 12.17 -20.63 29.35
C LYS A 105 11.47 -21.94 29.71
N VAL A 106 11.30 -22.85 28.75
CA VAL A 106 11.01 -24.27 29.01
C VAL A 106 11.82 -25.12 28.02
N ASN A 107 12.91 -25.69 28.52
CA ASN A 107 13.70 -26.83 28.04
C ASN A 107 13.57 -27.23 26.55
N ASN A 108 14.56 -26.85 25.72
CA ASN A 108 15.14 -27.75 24.72
C ASN A 108 16.51 -27.27 24.20
N PRO A 109 17.36 -28.17 23.67
CA PRO A 109 18.78 -27.91 23.41
C PRO A 109 19.00 -27.03 22.17
N LEU A 110 20.07 -26.23 22.28
CA LEU A 110 20.57 -25.19 21.39
C LEU A 110 20.75 -25.66 19.94
N SER A 111 20.05 -25.01 18.99
CA SER A 111 20.49 -24.94 17.59
C SER A 111 21.29 -23.67 17.40
N THR A 112 22.61 -23.77 17.50
CA THR A 112 23.54 -22.67 17.24
C THR A 112 23.62 -22.42 15.73
N ILE A 113 22.94 -21.38 15.23
CA ILE A 113 23.17 -20.90 13.86
C ILE A 113 24.36 -19.94 13.91
N ASN A 114 25.52 -20.45 13.48
CA ASN A 114 26.75 -19.68 13.36
C ASN A 114 26.72 -18.90 12.03
N LEU A 115 26.33 -17.64 12.05
CA LEU A 115 26.42 -16.74 10.90
C LEU A 115 27.80 -16.07 10.93
N SER A 116 28.73 -16.63 10.16
CA SER A 116 30.04 -16.02 9.92
C SER A 116 29.90 -14.95 8.84
N PHE A 117 30.05 -13.67 9.23
CA PHE A 117 30.12 -12.55 8.30
C PHE A 117 31.59 -12.21 8.00
N PRO A 118 31.97 -11.94 6.74
CA PRO A 118 33.34 -11.53 6.39
C PRO A 118 33.67 -10.12 6.91
N PRO A 119 34.96 -9.78 7.14
CA PRO A 119 35.37 -8.71 8.08
C PRO A 119 35.23 -7.26 7.58
N ASN A 120 34.60 -6.97 6.44
CA ASN A 120 34.77 -5.69 5.75
C ASN A 120 33.51 -4.83 5.58
N PHE A 121 32.47 -5.00 6.40
CA PHE A 121 31.25 -4.18 6.31
C PHE A 121 31.21 -3.05 7.36
N VAL A 122 32.29 -2.25 7.45
CA VAL A 122 32.32 -1.02 8.26
C VAL A 122 32.77 0.13 7.36
N GLY A 123 31.79 0.85 6.80
CA GLY A 123 32.03 2.15 6.15
C GLY A 123 32.06 3.27 7.20
N PRO A 124 32.94 4.28 7.04
CA PRO A 124 33.21 5.28 8.07
C PRO A 124 32.18 6.41 8.10
N ASN A 125 32.02 6.97 9.29
CA ASN A 125 31.33 8.22 9.61
C ASN A 125 31.58 9.34 8.59
N GLY A 126 30.51 9.81 7.94
CA GLY A 126 30.44 11.11 7.27
C GLY A 126 29.58 12.07 8.09
N ALA A 127 30.12 13.25 8.40
CA ALA A 127 29.49 14.31 9.17
C ALA A 127 28.27 14.94 8.46
N PRO A 128 27.36 15.62 9.18
CA PRO A 128 26.28 16.40 8.57
C PRO A 128 26.78 17.78 8.10
N ASP A 129 26.72 18.03 6.80
CA ASP A 129 26.88 19.37 6.19
C ASP A 129 25.50 20.00 5.88
N PRO A 130 25.41 21.33 5.65
CA PRO A 130 24.27 22.15 6.02
C PRO A 130 23.30 22.39 4.86
N LEU A 131 22.06 22.65 5.27
CA LEU A 131 20.93 23.25 4.53
C LEU A 131 21.27 23.85 3.16
N HIS A 132 20.76 23.23 2.11
CA HIS A 132 20.62 23.85 0.79
C HIS A 132 19.14 24.13 0.51
N THR A 133 18.89 25.36 0.06
CA THR A 133 17.58 25.97 -0.17
C THR A 133 16.92 25.37 -1.42
N ASP A 134 15.83 24.64 -1.25
CA ASP A 134 15.09 24.04 -2.35
C ASP A 134 14.36 25.09 -3.20
N THR A 135 14.82 25.21 -4.44
CA THR A 135 14.06 25.76 -5.56
C THR A 135 13.06 24.68 -5.99
N ALA A 136 11.77 24.96 -5.84
CA ALA A 136 10.68 24.04 -6.15
C ALA A 136 10.70 23.62 -7.62
N SER A 137 11.33 22.49 -7.90
CA SER A 137 11.19 21.74 -9.13
C SER A 137 10.06 20.74 -8.91
N THR A 138 8.99 20.86 -9.70
CA THR A 138 7.83 19.95 -9.73
C THR A 138 8.21 18.61 -10.37
N SER A 139 9.24 17.96 -9.84
CA SER A 139 9.60 16.61 -10.25
C SER A 139 8.66 15.64 -9.53
N PHE A 140 7.80 14.98 -10.31
CA PHE A 140 6.87 13.95 -9.83
C PHE A 140 7.56 12.62 -9.54
N LEU A 141 8.88 12.54 -9.69
CA LEU A 141 9.63 11.36 -9.33
C LEU A 141 9.91 11.39 -7.82
N PRO A 142 9.68 10.26 -7.11
CA PRO A 142 10.21 10.09 -5.76
C PRO A 142 11.71 10.46 -5.75
N PRO A 143 12.23 11.10 -4.68
CA PRO A 143 13.60 11.61 -4.62
C PRO A 143 14.72 10.54 -4.75
N TYR A 144 14.35 9.28 -4.98
CA TYR A 144 15.24 8.12 -5.12
C TYR A 144 15.19 7.48 -6.51
N ARG A 145 14.57 8.12 -7.51
CA ARG A 145 14.48 7.56 -8.86
C ARG A 145 15.26 8.42 -9.84
N ASP A 146 16.30 7.83 -10.40
CA ASP A 146 17.01 8.38 -11.54
C ASP A 146 16.13 8.25 -12.79
N ALA A 147 16.17 9.26 -13.66
CA ALA A 147 15.54 9.15 -14.96
C ALA A 147 16.19 7.98 -15.73
N GLY A 148 15.36 7.11 -16.30
CA GLY A 148 15.85 5.99 -17.11
C GLY A 148 16.70 6.48 -18.30
N PRO A 149 17.53 5.61 -18.90
CA PRO A 149 18.40 6.01 -20.00
C PRO A 149 17.60 6.56 -21.18
N ASP A 150 18.04 7.68 -21.75
CA ASP A 150 17.46 8.23 -22.97
C ASP A 150 17.64 7.24 -24.12
N MET A 151 16.55 6.57 -24.50
CA MET A 151 16.55 5.61 -25.60
C MET A 151 15.30 5.77 -26.47
N ASN A 152 15.43 5.35 -27.74
CA ASN A 152 14.31 5.34 -28.67
C ASN A 152 13.34 4.20 -28.35
N ILE A 153 12.07 4.35 -28.78
CA ILE A 153 11.01 3.40 -28.42
C ILE A 153 11.26 1.97 -28.95
N THR A 154 11.95 1.84 -30.07
CA THR A 154 12.29 0.55 -30.68
C THR A 154 13.35 -0.20 -29.86
N THR A 155 14.38 0.51 -29.39
CA THR A 155 15.46 -0.04 -28.55
C THR A 155 14.90 -0.44 -27.19
N PHE A 156 14.00 0.38 -26.63
CA PHE A 156 13.29 0.07 -25.40
C PHE A 156 12.46 -1.22 -25.52
N TYR A 157 11.69 -1.33 -26.59
CA TYR A 157 10.92 -2.53 -26.90
C TYR A 157 11.78 -3.79 -26.96
N GLU A 158 12.93 -3.73 -27.65
CA GLU A 158 13.87 -4.84 -27.76
C GLU A 158 14.53 -5.18 -26.41
N THR A 159 14.92 -4.15 -25.64
CA THR A 159 15.62 -4.30 -24.36
C THR A 159 14.75 -4.98 -23.31
N TYR A 160 13.47 -4.61 -23.24
CA TYR A 160 12.53 -5.12 -22.24
C TYR A 160 11.63 -6.24 -22.77
N ASN A 161 11.87 -6.71 -24.00
CA ASN A 161 11.11 -7.78 -24.66
C ASN A 161 9.59 -7.56 -24.57
N LEU A 162 9.15 -6.33 -24.84
CA LEU A 162 7.73 -5.99 -24.85
C LEU A 162 7.05 -6.69 -26.04
N GLY A 163 5.78 -7.04 -25.94
CA GLY A 163 5.05 -7.71 -27.04
C GLY A 163 4.77 -6.75 -28.21
N PRO A 164 4.75 -7.20 -29.48
CA PRO A 164 4.64 -6.32 -30.65
C PRO A 164 3.37 -5.47 -30.68
N SER A 165 2.33 -5.89 -29.96
CA SER A 165 1.12 -5.09 -29.71
C SER A 165 1.44 -3.76 -29.03
N VAL A 166 2.36 -3.75 -28.07
CA VAL A 166 2.75 -2.57 -27.30
C VAL A 166 3.45 -1.55 -28.20
N LEU A 167 4.42 -2.00 -29.00
CA LEU A 167 5.15 -1.13 -29.92
C LEU A 167 4.21 -0.48 -30.93
N ASN A 168 3.32 -1.27 -31.54
CA ASN A 168 2.35 -0.76 -32.52
C ASN A 168 1.44 0.31 -31.92
N LYS A 169 0.95 0.11 -30.68
CA LYS A 169 0.12 1.10 -29.98
C LYS A 169 0.90 2.37 -29.64
N LEU A 170 2.12 2.25 -29.14
CA LEU A 170 2.98 3.40 -28.83
C LEU A 170 3.30 4.21 -30.09
N MET A 171 3.63 3.55 -31.20
CA MET A 171 3.85 4.21 -32.49
C MET A 171 2.58 4.84 -33.05
N HIS A 172 1.42 4.19 -32.89
CA HIS A 172 0.13 4.74 -33.30
C HIS A 172 -0.19 6.06 -32.58
N HIS A 173 0.21 6.20 -31.32
CA HIS A 173 0.10 7.43 -30.54
C HIS A 173 1.31 8.39 -30.70
N ALA A 174 2.14 8.16 -31.72
CA ALA A 174 3.29 9.00 -32.07
C ALA A 174 4.37 9.13 -30.98
N PHE A 175 4.50 8.16 -30.06
CA PHE A 175 5.61 8.10 -29.13
C PHE A 175 6.90 7.72 -29.86
N LYS A 176 7.91 8.60 -29.80
CA LYS A 176 9.23 8.38 -30.43
C LYS A 176 10.32 8.01 -29.44
N GLU A 177 10.21 8.51 -28.22
CA GLU A 177 11.27 8.44 -27.20
C GLU A 177 10.66 8.03 -25.85
N VAL A 178 11.40 7.23 -25.09
CA VAL A 178 10.95 6.69 -23.80
C VAL A 178 10.73 7.77 -22.76
N GLN A 179 11.48 8.88 -22.82
CA GLN A 179 11.29 10.02 -21.92
C GLN A 179 9.86 10.58 -21.94
N HIS A 180 9.13 10.44 -23.05
CA HIS A 180 7.74 10.89 -23.10
C HIS A 180 6.79 9.99 -22.29
N LEU A 181 7.16 8.72 -22.09
CA LEU A 181 6.37 7.81 -21.27
C LEU A 181 6.43 8.19 -19.80
N GLN A 182 7.48 8.88 -19.32
CA GLN A 182 7.54 9.30 -17.90
C GLN A 182 6.45 10.31 -17.52
N TYR A 183 5.86 10.97 -18.50
CA TYR A 183 4.78 11.93 -18.30
C TYR A 183 3.38 11.33 -18.47
N ILE A 184 3.26 10.06 -18.87
CA ILE A 184 1.96 9.42 -19.06
C ILE A 184 1.47 8.76 -17.77
N SER A 185 0.22 9.02 -17.41
CA SER A 185 -0.41 8.36 -16.27
C SER A 185 -0.89 6.95 -16.63
N LYS A 186 -1.00 6.07 -15.63
CA LYS A 186 -1.59 4.73 -15.80
C LYS A 186 -3.01 4.78 -16.39
N ALA A 187 -3.78 5.81 -16.03
CA ALA A 187 -5.14 6.00 -16.55
C ALA A 187 -5.14 6.35 -18.04
N GLU A 188 -4.17 7.13 -18.52
CA GLU A 188 -4.00 7.45 -19.93
C GLU A 188 -3.55 6.24 -20.74
N LEU A 189 -2.64 5.41 -20.20
CA LEU A 189 -2.31 4.13 -20.82
C LEU A 189 -3.54 3.22 -20.96
N CYS A 190 -4.40 3.14 -19.94
CA CYS A 190 -5.66 2.39 -20.06
C CYS A 190 -6.60 2.98 -21.13
N LYS A 191 -6.63 4.31 -21.33
CA LYS A 191 -7.42 4.97 -22.38
C LYS A 191 -6.87 4.71 -23.79
N MET A 192 -5.57 4.42 -23.91
CA MET A 192 -4.91 4.02 -25.16
C MET A 192 -5.06 2.52 -25.45
N GLU A 193 -6.06 1.87 -24.85
CA GLU A 193 -6.40 0.47 -25.08
C GLU A 193 -5.28 -0.54 -24.73
N PHE A 194 -4.34 -0.16 -23.86
CA PHE A 194 -3.40 -1.11 -23.28
C PHE A 194 -4.12 -2.03 -22.29
N SER A 195 -3.84 -3.34 -22.37
CA SER A 195 -4.31 -4.30 -21.37
C SER A 195 -3.55 -4.11 -20.05
N PHE A 196 -4.15 -4.52 -18.92
CA PHE A 196 -3.50 -4.38 -17.61
C PHE A 196 -2.10 -5.00 -17.53
N GLY A 197 -1.88 -6.13 -18.21
CA GLY A 197 -0.56 -6.77 -18.28
C GLY A 197 0.46 -5.95 -19.05
N GLU A 198 0.05 -5.31 -20.16
CA GLU A 198 0.91 -4.40 -20.93
C GLU A 198 1.24 -3.15 -20.11
N VAL A 199 0.27 -2.56 -19.41
CA VAL A 199 0.48 -1.38 -18.54
C VAL A 199 1.47 -1.72 -17.42
N ALA A 200 1.34 -2.90 -16.80
CA ALA A 200 2.26 -3.34 -15.75
C ALA A 200 3.69 -3.53 -16.30
N ALA A 201 3.85 -4.17 -17.47
CA ALA A 201 5.15 -4.37 -18.10
C ALA A 201 5.83 -3.05 -18.49
N ILE A 202 5.07 -2.08 -19.01
CA ILE A 202 5.59 -0.73 -19.33
C ILE A 202 6.03 -0.01 -18.05
N CYS A 203 5.23 -0.06 -16.99
CA CYS A 203 5.59 0.57 -15.72
C CYS A 203 6.84 -0.07 -15.11
N ASP A 204 6.95 -1.40 -15.15
CA ASP A 204 8.10 -2.13 -14.63
C ASP A 204 9.38 -1.75 -15.38
N ALA A 205 9.32 -1.74 -16.72
CA ALA A 205 10.43 -1.35 -17.60
C ALA A 205 10.89 0.11 -17.42
N MET A 206 10.03 1.00 -16.93
CA MET A 206 10.39 2.40 -16.67
C MET A 206 11.01 2.64 -15.29
N PHE A 207 10.87 1.70 -14.36
CA PHE A 207 11.28 1.87 -12.96
C PHE A 207 12.34 0.86 -12.50
N LEU A 208 13.01 0.21 -13.44
CA LEU A 208 14.23 -0.58 -13.26
C LEU A 208 15.46 0.31 -13.29
#